data_AF-A0A530YHX7-F1
#
_entry.id   AF-A0A530YHX7-F1
#
_cell.length_a   1.000
_cell.length_b   1.000
_cell.length_c   1.000
_cell.angle_alpha   90.00
_cell.angle_beta   90.00
_cell.angle_gamma   90.00
#
_symmetry.space_group_name_H-M   'P 1'
#
loop_
_entity.id
_entity.type
_entity.pdbx_description
1 polymer ?
#
loop_
_entity_poly.entity_id
_entity_poly.type
_entity_poly.pdbx_seq_one_letter_code
_entity_poly.pdbx_strand_id
1 'polypeptide(L)' 'LASGEVGHCYALGRDKQKAKLAAIADALWQDPTRRNEVESKLIAPLQAALASGRERRRAETAATKVDFFTMVRGED' A
#
# COMPACT_ATOMS: atom_id res chain seq x y z
N LEU A 1 -1.16 16.10 -18.75
CA LEU A 1 -1.43 17.40 -18.09
C LEU A 1 -1.21 18.51 -19.11
N ALA A 2 -1.61 19.76 -18.84
CA ALA A 2 -1.34 20.87 -19.77
C ALA A 2 0.17 21.08 -20.02
N SER A 3 1.00 20.65 -19.07
CA SER A 3 2.47 20.62 -19.10
C SER A 3 3.07 19.49 -19.95
N GLY A 4 2.26 18.54 -20.44
CA GLY A 4 2.69 17.47 -21.36
C GLY A 4 2.88 16.09 -20.73
N GLU A 5 2.96 15.98 -19.40
CA GLU A 5 3.14 14.69 -18.71
C GLU A 5 1.89 13.80 -18.89
N VAL A 6 2.12 12.52 -19.17
CA VAL A 6 1.06 11.53 -19.35
C VAL A 6 1.23 10.47 -18.28
N GLY A 7 0.26 10.38 -17.38
CA GLY A 7 0.26 9.41 -16.31
C GLY A 7 -0.66 8.23 -16.60
N HIS A 8 -0.31 7.08 -16.04
CA HIS A 8 -0.96 5.81 -16.31
C HIS A 8 -1.40 5.14 -15.01
N CYS A 9 -2.52 4.42 -15.05
CA CYS A 9 -2.94 3.59 -13.94
C CYS A 9 -3.64 2.34 -14.44
N TYR A 10 -3.26 1.20 -13.88
CA TYR A 10 -4.00 -0.05 -13.95
C TYR A 10 -4.26 -0.52 -12.51
N ALA A 11 -5.53 -0.71 -12.15
CA ALA A 11 -5.92 -1.03 -10.78
C ALA A 11 -7.01 -2.09 -10.76
N LEU A 12 -6.94 -2.98 -9.77
CA LEU A 12 -7.97 -3.98 -9.51
C LEU A 12 -9.30 -3.32 -9.10
N GLY A 13 -10.39 -3.91 -9.58
CA GLY A 13 -11.75 -3.44 -9.33
C GLY A 13 -12.33 -2.63 -10.49
N ARG A 14 -13.41 -1.90 -10.22
CA ARG A 14 -14.17 -1.14 -11.23
C ARG A 14 -14.33 0.34 -10.89
N ASP A 15 -13.61 0.82 -9.89
CA ASP A 15 -13.63 2.23 -9.49
C ASP A 15 -12.81 3.07 -10.49
N LYS A 16 -13.54 3.67 -11.44
CA LYS A 16 -12.96 4.51 -12.48
C LYS A 16 -12.39 5.82 -11.93
N GLN A 17 -12.98 6.35 -10.86
CA GLN A 17 -12.50 7.60 -10.27
C GLN A 17 -11.15 7.38 -9.59
N LYS A 18 -11.02 6.29 -8.83
CA LYS A 18 -9.74 5.87 -8.26
C LYS A 18 -8.66 5.70 -9.33
N ALA A 19 -8.96 4.97 -10.40
CA ALA A 19 -8.00 4.74 -11.49
C ALA A 19 -7.57 6.06 -12.15
N LYS A 20 -8.52 6.97 -12.41
CA LYS A 20 -8.23 8.29 -12.95
C LYS A 20 -7.35 9.13 -12.03
N LEU A 21 -7.66 9.18 -10.73
CA LEU A 21 -6.90 9.95 -9.74
C LEU A 21 -5.46 9.43 -9.62
N ALA A 22 -5.27 8.11 -9.63
CA ALA A 22 -3.94 7.50 -9.62
C ALA A 22 -3.14 7.82 -10.88
N ALA A 23 -3.76 7.81 -12.07
CA ALA A 23 -3.11 8.23 -13.31
C ALA A 23 -2.71 9.73 -13.28
N ILE A 24 -3.54 10.59 -12.68
CA ILE A 24 -3.18 12.02 -12.50
C ILE A 24 -2.01 12.16 -11.53
N ALA A 25 -2.00 11.41 -10.42
CA ALA A 25 -0.89 11.42 -9.47
C ALA A 25 0.42 10.96 -10.11
N ASP A 26 0.38 9.93 -10.96
CA ASP A 26 1.54 9.47 -11.75
C ASP A 26 2.06 10.58 -12.67
N ALA A 27 1.17 11.27 -13.40
CA ALA A 27 1.54 12.39 -14.26
C ALA A 27 2.19 13.54 -13.46
N LEU A 28 1.64 13.88 -12.29
CA LEU A 28 2.17 14.94 -11.42
C LEU A 28 3.53 14.58 -10.82
N TRP A 29 3.78 13.30 -10.58
CA TRP A 29 5.04 12.82 -10.02
C TRP A 29 6.21 12.89 -11.02
N GLN A 30 5.90 12.83 -12.32
CA GLN A 30 6.88 12.95 -13.40
C GLN A 30 7.53 14.35 -13.43
N ASP A 31 6.79 15.41 -13.04
CA ASP A 31 7.31 16.78 -12.91
C ASP A 31 8.28 16.88 -11.70
N PRO A 32 9.60 17.14 -11.93
CA PRO A 32 10.59 17.23 -10.86
C PRO A 32 10.28 18.29 -9.81
N THR A 33 9.58 19.37 -10.18
CA THR A 33 9.25 20.47 -9.27
C THR A 33 8.14 20.09 -8.27
N ARG A 34 7.27 19.15 -8.67
CA ARG A 34 6.12 18.68 -7.87
C ARG A 34 6.39 17.35 -7.17
N ARG A 35 7.38 16.59 -7.62
CA ARG A 35 7.66 15.25 -7.11
C ARG A 35 7.74 15.18 -5.59
N ASN A 36 8.52 16.07 -4.97
CA ASN A 36 8.66 16.09 -3.50
C ASN A 36 7.34 16.36 -2.78
N GLU A 37 6.47 17.19 -3.35
CA GLU A 37 5.15 17.45 -2.80
C GLU A 37 4.26 16.20 -2.90
N VAL A 38 4.25 15.53 -4.06
CA VAL A 38 3.48 14.29 -4.26
C VAL A 38 3.98 13.20 -3.31
N GLU A 39 5.29 13.03 -3.16
CA GLU A 39 5.88 12.05 -2.26
C GLU A 39 5.48 12.30 -0.79
N SER A 40 5.66 13.54 -0.32
CA SER A 40 5.44 13.88 1.08
C SER A 40 3.95 13.98 1.47
N LYS A 41 3.10 14.52 0.59
CA LYS A 41 1.69 14.80 0.92
C LYS A 41 0.73 13.72 0.46
N LEU A 42 1.11 12.88 -0.50
CA LEU A 42 0.24 11.82 -1.03
C LEU A 42 0.81 10.43 -0.77
N ILE A 43 2.04 10.14 -1.21
CA ILE A 43 2.58 8.77 -1.17
C ILE A 43 2.91 8.35 0.25
N ALA A 44 3.70 9.12 0.99
CA ALA A 44 4.13 8.76 2.34
C ALA A 44 2.95 8.54 3.31
N PRO A 45 1.90 9.40 3.36
CA PRO A 45 0.74 9.16 4.22
C PRO A 45 -0.03 7.87 3.84
N LEU A 46 -0.21 7.60 2.55
CA LEU A 46 -0.87 6.39 2.07
C LEU A 46 -0.07 5.13 2.43
N GLN A 47 1.25 5.16 2.28
CA GLN A 47 2.13 4.07 2.68
C GLN A 47 2.03 3.78 4.18
N ALA A 48 2.06 4.83 5.02
CA ALA A 48 1.92 4.70 6.46
C ALA A 48 0.57 4.09 6.86
N ALA A 49 -0.53 4.58 6.28
CA ALA A 49 -1.87 4.04 6.52
C ALA A 49 -1.99 2.56 6.11
N LEU A 50 -1.43 2.19 4.94
CA LEU A 50 -1.42 0.80 4.48
C LEU A 50 -0.57 -0.11 5.38
N ALA A 51 0.59 0.37 5.86
CA ALA A 51 1.44 -0.37 6.78
C ALA A 51 0.73 -0.62 8.12
N SER A 52 0.13 0.43 8.70
CA SER A 52 -0.65 0.32 9.93
C SER A 52 -1.82 -0.67 9.78
N GLY A 53 -2.57 -0.60 8.68
CA GLY A 53 -3.66 -1.53 8.41
C GLY A 53 -3.22 -2.98 8.17
N ARG A 54 -2.01 -3.21 7.66
CA ARG A 54 -1.42 -4.57 7.58
C ARG A 54 -1.03 -5.09 8.96
N GLU A 55 -0.38 -4.26 9.76
CA GLU A 55 0.06 -4.66 11.10
C GLU A 55 -1.12 -4.98 12.01
N ARG A 56 -2.17 -4.14 11.98
CA ARG A 56 -3.40 -4.40 12.73
C ARG A 56 -4.03 -5.75 12.36
N ARG A 57 -4.17 -6.04 11.06
CA ARG A 57 -4.69 -7.34 10.60
C ARG A 57 -3.82 -8.51 11.04
N ARG A 58 -2.48 -8.34 11.00
CA ARG A 58 -1.55 -9.37 11.46
C ARG A 58 -1.72 -9.65 12.95
N ALA A 59 -1.85 -8.61 13.77
CA ALA A 59 -2.09 -8.73 15.20
C ALA A 59 -3.44 -9.42 15.48
N GLU A 60 -4.51 -9.01 14.79
CA GLU A 60 -5.84 -9.64 14.86
C GLU A 60 -5.78 -11.14 14.50
N THR A 61 -5.09 -11.50 13.41
CA THR A 61 -4.91 -12.91 13.02
C THR A 61 -4.05 -13.69 14.03
N ALA A 62 -2.95 -13.11 14.52
CA ALA A 62 -2.07 -13.76 15.47
C ALA A 62 -2.78 -14.13 16.78
N ALA A 63 -3.73 -13.30 17.23
CA ALA A 63 -4.56 -13.58 18.41
C ALA A 63 -5.47 -14.82 18.24
N THR A 64 -5.71 -15.28 17.00
CA THR A 64 -6.52 -16.48 16.71
C THR A 64 -5.67 -17.74 16.51
N LYS A 65 -4.34 -17.64 16.61
CA LYS A 65 -3.43 -18.76 16.37
C LYS A 65 -3.51 -19.79 17.50
N VAL A 66 -3.78 -21.05 17.16
CA VAL A 66 -3.68 -22.19 18.08
C VAL A 66 -2.36 -22.90 17.82
N ASP A 67 -1.48 -22.92 18.83
CA ASP A 67 -0.24 -23.67 18.76
C ASP A 67 -0.47 -25.11 19.25
N PHE A 68 -0.30 -26.08 18.35
CA PHE A 68 -0.29 -27.51 18.69
C PHE A 68 1.15 -27.95 18.88
N PHE A 69 1.47 -28.49 20.06
CA PHE A 69 2.75 -29.13 20.34
C PHE A 69 2.52 -30.61 20.64
N THR A 70 3.27 -31.50 19.99
CA THR A 70 3.44 -32.88 20.41
C THR A 70 4.76 -33.01 21.16
N MET A 71 4.69 -33.26 22.46
CA MET A 71 5.84 -33.52 23.32
C MET A 71 6.39 -34.91 22.98
N VAL A 72 7.58 -34.96 22.37
CA VAL A 72 8.29 -36.22 22.18
C VAL A 72 9.15 -36.44 23.42
N ARG A 73 8.87 -37.51 24.17
CA ARG A 73 9.78 -37.96 25.23
C ARG A 73 10.99 -38.57 24.50
N GLY A 74 12.14 -37.91 24.58
CA GLY A 74 13.40 -38.55 24.22
C GLY A 74 13.65 -39.66 25.21
N GLU A 75 13.50 -40.91 24.77
CA GLU A 75 14.10 -42.05 25.44
C GLU A 75 15.42 -42.33 24.72
N ASP A 76 16.46 -42.58 25.52
CA ASP A 76 17.88 -42.70 25.16
C ASP A 76 18.18 -43.64 23.98
#